data_AF-A0A2V7YP70-F1
#
_entry.id   AF-A0A2V7YP70-F1
#
_cell.length_a   1.000
_cell.length_b   1.000
_cell.length_c   1.000
_cell.angle_alpha   90.00
_cell.angle_beta   90.00
_cell.angle_gamma   90.00
#
_symmetry.space_group_name_H-M   'P 1'
#
loop_
_entity.id
_entity.type
_entity.pdbx_description
1 polymer ?
#
loop_
_entity_poly.entity_id
_entity_poly.type
_entity_poly.pdbx_seq_one_letter_code
_entity_poly.pdbx_strand_id
1 'polypeptide(L)' 'MTSQARAKQTLLPLLLFPLIVPVLLASVKATSLAILGDPMDQGRAWVLLLGTFDGIYWSLCGLLFDRVVED' A
#
# COMPACT_ATOMS: atom_id res chain seq x y z
N MET A 1 -21.33 -20.71 13.01
CA MET A 1 -20.99 -19.85 11.84
C MET A 1 -20.36 -18.50 12.22
N THR A 2 -19.94 -18.28 13.48
CA THR A 2 -19.42 -16.98 13.98
C THR A 2 -17.89 -16.90 14.15
N SER A 3 -17.14 -18.00 14.00
CA SER A 3 -15.67 -18.00 14.18
C SER A 3 -14.89 -17.41 13.00
N GLN A 4 -15.41 -17.49 11.77
CA GLN A 4 -14.73 -16.96 10.57
C GLN A 4 -14.64 -15.42 10.58
N ALA A 5 -15.61 -14.74 11.20
CA ALA A 5 -15.65 -13.27 11.25
C ALA A 5 -14.55 -12.68 12.14
N ARG A 6 -14.26 -13.31 13.30
CA ARG A 6 -13.19 -12.85 14.20
C ARG A 6 -11.79 -13.08 13.61
N ALA A 7 -11.58 -14.17 12.87
CA ALA A 7 -10.31 -14.43 12.19
C ALA A 7 -10.04 -13.41 11.08
N LYS A 8 -11.05 -13.03 10.28
CA LYS A 8 -10.93 -11.93 9.30
C LYS A 8 -10.60 -10.60 9.97
N GLN A 9 -11.19 -10.27 11.12
CA GLN A 9 -10.95 -9.01 11.83
C GLN A 9 -9.54 -8.85 12.39
N THR A 10 -8.80 -9.93 12.66
CA THR A 10 -7.39 -9.87 13.08
C THR A 10 -6.41 -10.09 11.92
N LEU A 11 -6.77 -10.87 10.90
CA LEU A 11 -5.98 -11.01 9.66
C LEU A 11 -5.95 -9.72 8.84
N LEU A 12 -7.05 -8.96 8.81
CA LEU A 12 -7.16 -7.72 8.04
C LEU A 12 -6.17 -6.65 8.51
N PRO A 13 -6.03 -6.31 9.82
CA PRO A 13 -4.97 -5.43 10.29
C PRO A 13 -3.57 -6.00 10.09
N LEU A 14 -3.39 -7.33 10.18
CA LEU A 14 -2.10 -7.98 9.91
C LEU A 14 -1.68 -7.88 8.44
N LEU A 15 -2.64 -7.81 7.50
CA LEU A 15 -2.42 -7.59 6.07
C LEU A 15 -2.27 -6.11 5.74
N LEU A 16 -3.04 -5.22 6.38
CA LEU A 16 -2.95 -3.78 6.19
C LEU A 16 -1.64 -3.21 6.74
N PHE A 17 -1.13 -3.75 7.85
CA PHE A 17 0.12 -3.28 8.46
C PHE A 17 1.33 -3.33 7.50
N PRO A 18 1.68 -4.48 6.88
CA PRO A 18 2.78 -4.56 5.92
C PRO A 18 2.48 -3.79 4.63
N LEU A 19 1.21 -3.51 4.33
CA LEU A 19 0.82 -2.70 3.18
C LEU A 19 1.06 -1.19 3.43
N ILE A 20 0.72 -0.69 4.62
CA ILE A 20 0.76 0.74 4.94
C ILE A 20 2.21 1.23 5.11
N VAL A 21 3.11 0.37 5.56
CA VAL A 21 4.53 0.67 5.80
C VAL A 21 5.25 1.18 4.53
N PRO A 22 5.26 0.45 3.39
CA PRO A 22 5.92 0.91 2.17
C PRO A 22 5.30 2.20 1.62
N VAL A 23 3.97 2.35 1.69
CA VAL A 23 3.27 3.57 1.26
C VAL A 23 3.69 4.78 2.08
N LEU A 24 3.73 4.64 3.41
CA LEU A 24 4.17 5.69 4.32
C LEU A 24 5.64 6.05 4.08
N LEU A 25 6.51 5.05 3.96
CA LEU A 25 7.93 5.27 3.69
C LEU A 25 8.15 6.02 2.38
N ALA A 26 7.49 5.59 1.31
CA ALA A 26 7.61 6.22 0.00
C ALA A 26 7.04 7.65 -0.01
N SER A 27 5.91 7.89 0.66
CA SER A 27 5.32 9.23 0.79
C SER A 27 6.21 10.19 1.58
N VAL A 28 6.74 9.77 2.73
CA VAL A 28 7.63 10.58 3.56
C VAL A 28 8.94 10.87 2.82
N LYS A 29 9.53 9.88 2.15
CA LYS A 29 10.75 10.07 1.36
C LYS A 29 10.53 10.99 0.17
N ALA A 30 9.45 10.81 -0.59
CA ALA A 30 9.10 11.69 -1.70
C ALA A 30 8.90 13.14 -1.23
N THR A 31 8.18 13.33 -0.11
CA THR A 31 7.95 14.67 0.48
C THR A 31 9.24 15.29 0.99
N SER A 32 10.08 14.50 1.69
CA SER A 32 11.36 14.98 2.19
C SER A 32 12.31 15.39 1.06
N LEU A 33 12.34 14.66 -0.05
CA LEU A 33 13.15 15.00 -1.22
C LEU A 33 12.58 16.21 -1.98
N ALA A 34 11.25 16.36 -2.00
CA ALA A 34 10.60 17.54 -2.57
C ALA A 34 10.91 18.81 -1.78
N ILE A 35 11.05 18.73 -0.44
CA ILE A 35 11.29 19.89 0.44
C ILE A 35 12.79 20.19 0.59
N LEU A 36 13.63 19.20 0.87
CA LEU A 36 15.08 19.41 1.08
C LEU A 36 15.86 19.55 -0.23
N GLY A 37 15.21 19.25 -1.37
CA GLY A 37 15.88 19.09 -2.65
C GLY A 37 16.52 17.71 -2.79
N ASP A 38 16.72 17.30 -4.04
CA ASP A 38 17.20 15.97 -4.38
C ASP A 38 18.63 16.00 -4.95
N PRO A 39 19.67 16.09 -4.10
CA PRO A 39 21.06 16.13 -4.54
C PRO A 39 21.57 14.81 -5.13
N MET A 40 20.81 13.71 -5.02
CA MET A 40 21.20 12.36 -5.45
C MET A 40 20.24 11.75 -6.49
N ASP A 41 19.29 12.52 -7.03
CA ASP A 41 18.24 12.08 -7.97
C ASP A 41 17.44 10.84 -7.50
N GLN A 42 17.27 10.68 -6.18
CA GLN A 42 16.59 9.53 -5.58
C GLN A 42 15.06 9.67 -5.64
N GLY A 43 14.54 10.89 -5.83
CA GLY A 43 13.11 11.19 -5.84
C GLY A 43 12.36 10.36 -6.87
N ARG A 44 12.95 10.17 -8.05
CA ARG A 44 12.40 9.31 -9.09
C ARG A 44 12.25 7.86 -8.64
N ALA A 45 13.20 7.31 -7.89
CA ALA A 45 13.12 5.93 -7.39
C ALA A 45 12.00 5.78 -6.35
N TRP A 46 11.85 6.75 -5.43
CA TRP A 46 10.79 6.73 -4.42
C TRP A 46 9.39 6.93 -5.01
N VAL A 47 9.26 7.82 -6.00
CA VAL A 47 8.00 8.00 -6.75
C VAL A 47 7.66 6.78 -7.57
N LEU A 48 8.65 6.14 -8.21
CA LEU A 48 8.44 4.91 -8.97
C LEU A 48 8.05 3.74 -8.06
N LEU A 49 8.64 3.65 -6.86
CA LEU A 49 8.28 2.66 -5.84
C LEU A 49 6.84 2.89 -5.33
N LEU A 50 6.47 4.14 -5.04
CA LEU A 50 5.09 4.51 -4.67
C LEU A 50 4.11 4.14 -5.79
N GLY A 51 4.36 4.58 -7.03
CA GLY A 51 3.47 4.33 -8.16
C GLY A 51 3.36 2.86 -8.55
N THR A 52 4.44 2.08 -8.44
CA THR A 52 4.40 0.63 -8.66
C THR A 52 3.55 -0.05 -7.59
N PHE A 53 3.73 0.35 -6.32
CA PHE A 53 2.96 -0.20 -5.22
C PHE A 53 1.48 0.15 -5.35
N ASP A 54 1.15 1.41 -5.64
CA ASP A 54 -0.22 1.87 -5.88
C ASP A 54 -0.86 1.13 -7.06
N GLY A 55 -0.12 0.92 -8.15
CA GLY A 55 -0.60 0.17 -9.31
C GLY A 55 -0.92 -1.29 -9.00
N ILE A 56 -0.05 -1.97 -8.24
CA ILE A 56 -0.29 -3.35 -7.79
C ILE A 56 -1.49 -3.39 -6.85
N TYR A 57 -1.55 -2.49 -5.87
CA TYR A 57 -2.64 -2.46 -4.90
C TYR A 57 -3.98 -2.15 -5.57
N TRP A 58 -4.04 -1.19 -6.49
CA TRP A 58 -5.25 -0.86 -7.23
C TRP A 58 -5.70 -2.04 -8.10
N SER A 59 -4.77 -2.69 -8.81
CA SER A 59 -5.08 -3.90 -9.60
C SER A 59 -5.60 -5.04 -8.72
N LEU A 60 -4.96 -5.25 -7.56
CA LEU A 60 -5.35 -6.28 -6.61
C LEU A 60 -6.71 -5.97 -5.97
N CYS A 61 -6.97 -4.71 -5.59
CA CYS A 61 -8.27 -4.27 -5.09
C CYS A 61 -9.35 -4.47 -6.13
N GLY A 62 -9.11 -4.15 -7.41
CA GLY A 62 -10.08 -4.40 -8.49
C GLY A 62 -10.40 -5.89 -8.65
N LEU A 63 -9.38 -6.75 -8.62
CA LEU A 63 -9.55 -8.21 -8.73
C LEU A 63 -10.23 -8.82 -7.49
N LEU A 64 -9.86 -8.34 -6.29
CA LEU A 64 -10.49 -8.79 -5.03
C LEU A 64 -11.91 -8.28 -4.90
N PHE A 65 -12.25 -7.11 -5.47
CA PHE A 65 -13.60 -6.56 -5.40
C PHE A 65 -14.60 -7.51 -6.07
N ASP A 66 -14.24 -8.08 -7.23
CA ASP A 66 -15.04 -9.09 -7.92
C ASP A 66 -15.29 -10.30 -7.00
N ARG A 67 -14.22 -10.81 -6.37
CA ARG A 67 -14.28 -11.91 -5.39
C ARG A 67 -14.99 -11.59 -4.07
N VAL A 68 -15.11 -10.33 -3.69
CA VAL A 68 -15.76 -9.87 -2.45
C VAL A 68 -17.22 -9.50 -2.68
N VAL A 69 -17.58 -9.05 -3.89
CA VAL A 69 -18.95 -8.71 -4.29
C VAL A 69 -19.76 -9.96 -4.65
N GLU A 70 -19.10 -11.04 -5.05
CA GLU A 70 -19.75 -12.31 -5.38
C GLU A 70 -20.18 -13.14 -4.15
N ASP A 71 -19.91 -12.66 -2.91
CA ASP A 71 -20.39 -13.22 -1.63
C ASP A 71 -21.32 -12.25 -0.88
#